data_AF-A0A7S2XPL8-F1
#
_entry.id   AF-A0A7S2XPL8-F1
#
_cell.length_a   1.000
_cell.length_b   1.000
_cell.length_c   1.000
_cell.angle_alpha   90.00
_cell.angle_beta   90.00
_cell.angle_gamma   90.00
#
_symmetry.space_group_name_H-M   'P 1'
#
loop_
_entity.id
_entity.type
_entity.pdbx_description
1 polymer ?
#
loop_
_entity_poly.entity_id
_entity_poly.type
_entity_poly.pdbx_seq_one_letter_code
_entity_poly.pdbx_strand_id
1 'polypeptide(L)'
;AELVGSILLVLAAAGCLVGCCACGFGCLAVAAGAAGGDVMHDHDSQDPDEIKLTLKRWNDRYEKVEHGLESVRLNVLGSSSNGMKAIKEAEKKELAEQKKEETSKREALEKRVQLDLEAGLTVKNIRHNYRPVAFLILFDGDTMLEHAMELLRKQVSIVVNTGRPGIDQAVIVLTSPGGSVSAYGLASSQLIRIRKAGIELVVCVDTVAASGGYMMASVADTICAAPFAIVGSIGVVTQIPNVQRFLTKHDIDAYLVTSGKYKRTIDIIGDVTEEGKEKLQEELDAMHHAFQDHIGLARPQLKEVMDSVATGEYWLAVHAKEKGLVDQIMTSDEYLESLHYDKQCDIIQILEKKKRSILSASLFPSSSLLNFKSTIKEGLSAFATKQQQQKPRPMAIH
;
A
#
# COMPACT_ATOMS: atom_id res chain seq x y z
N ALA A 1 18.65 32.00 30.79
CA ALA A 1 17.84 32.05 29.57
C ALA A 1 18.24 30.95 28.58
N GLU A 2 19.53 30.79 28.25
CA GLU A 2 20.02 29.76 27.31
C GLU A 2 19.85 28.30 27.81
N LEU A 3 19.90 28.08 29.12
CA LEU A 3 19.69 26.75 29.72
C LEU A 3 18.23 26.28 29.61
N VAL A 4 17.26 27.19 29.72
CA VAL A 4 15.82 26.90 29.64
C VAL A 4 15.41 26.55 28.21
N GLY A 5 16.00 27.22 27.21
CA GLY A 5 15.80 26.91 25.79
C GLY A 5 16.33 25.53 25.40
N SER A 6 17.45 25.11 25.99
CA SER A 6 18.06 23.79 25.73
C SER A 6 17.25 22.65 26.36
N ILE A 7 16.69 22.88 27.55
CA ILE A 7 15.82 21.91 28.25
C ILE A 7 14.50 21.71 27.51
N LEU A 8 13.90 22.79 26.99
CA LEU A 8 12.69 22.70 26.16
C LEU A 8 12.93 21.93 24.86
N LEU A 9 14.12 22.07 24.26
CA LEU A 9 14.48 21.34 23.04
C LEU A 9 14.63 19.83 23.29
N VAL A 10 15.25 19.43 24.41
CA VAL A 10 15.43 18.02 24.80
C VAL A 10 14.09 17.38 25.21
N LEU A 11 13.24 18.11 25.93
CA LEU A 11 11.90 17.64 26.30
C LEU A 11 10.96 17.57 25.09
N ALA A 12 11.07 18.48 24.11
CA ALA A 12 10.32 18.41 22.85
C ALA A 12 10.77 17.22 21.98
N ALA A 13 12.08 16.95 21.91
CA ALA A 13 12.61 15.79 21.19
C ALA A 13 12.22 14.45 21.86
N ALA A 14 12.19 14.39 23.20
CA ALA A 14 11.74 13.22 23.94
C ALA A 14 10.21 13.02 23.87
N GLY A 15 9.44 14.11 23.84
CA GLY A 15 7.98 14.08 23.69
C GLY A 15 7.51 13.55 22.33
N CYS A 16 8.26 13.80 21.25
CA CYS A 16 7.98 13.23 19.93
C CYS A 16 8.30 11.72 19.81
N LEU A 17 9.14 11.16 20.69
CA LEU A 17 9.51 9.74 20.67
C LEU A 17 8.66 8.86 21.60
N VAL A 18 7.92 9.44 22.56
CA VAL A 18 7.16 8.71 23.59
C VAL A 18 5.63 8.89 23.46
N GLY A 19 5.18 9.57 22.41
CA GLY A 19 3.77 9.79 22.10
C GLY A 19 3.04 8.58 21.51
N CYS A 20 3.18 7.37 22.04
CA CYS A 20 2.18 6.34 21.76
C CYS A 20 2.13 5.23 22.81
N CYS A 21 1.37 5.46 23.88
CA CYS A 21 0.73 4.42 24.70
C CYS A 21 -0.10 5.10 25.79
N ALA A 22 -1.31 5.55 25.46
CA ALA A 22 -2.31 5.89 26.47
C ALA A 22 -3.75 5.75 25.93
N CYS A 23 -4.39 4.67 26.36
CA CYS A 23 -5.81 4.37 26.46
C CYS A 23 -6.82 5.48 26.06
N GLY A 24 -7.61 5.20 25.01
CA GLY A 24 -8.91 5.82 24.78
C GLY A 24 -10.06 4.90 25.20
N PHE A 25 -10.37 4.85 26.50
CA PHE A 25 -11.66 4.33 26.98
C PHE A 25 -12.68 5.47 26.89
N GLY A 26 -13.60 5.37 25.93
CA GLY A 26 -14.76 6.24 25.81
C GLY A 26 -16.05 5.41 25.91
N CYS A 27 -16.66 5.40 27.09
CA CYS A 27 -18.04 4.95 27.29
C CYS A 27 -18.99 5.86 26.48
N LEU A 28 -19.98 5.28 25.78
CA LEU A 28 -21.26 5.97 25.60
C LEU A 28 -22.44 4.98 25.48
N ALA A 29 -23.30 5.08 26.50
CA ALA A 29 -24.74 4.85 26.60
C ALA A 29 -25.45 3.89 25.63
N VAL A 30 -26.04 2.85 26.24
CA VAL A 30 -27.20 2.10 25.76
C VAL A 30 -28.44 3.00 25.77
N ALA A 31 -29.11 3.13 24.62
CA ALA A 31 -30.50 3.60 24.56
C ALA A 31 -31.31 2.66 23.67
N ALA A 32 -32.27 1.97 24.30
CA ALA A 32 -33.29 1.17 23.64
C ALA A 32 -34.41 2.08 23.10
N GLY A 33 -34.92 1.77 21.91
CA GLY A 33 -36.11 2.40 21.33
C GLY A 33 -36.60 1.56 20.14
N ALA A 34 -37.86 1.13 20.23
CA ALA A 34 -38.47 0.13 19.35
C ALA A 34 -39.21 0.73 18.14
N ALA A 35 -39.34 -0.12 17.11
CA ALA A 35 -40.43 -0.27 16.14
C ALA A 35 -40.69 0.82 15.07
N GLY A 36 -40.82 0.37 13.81
CA GLY A 36 -41.53 1.06 12.73
C GLY A 36 -40.89 0.85 11.35
N GLY A 37 -41.61 0.16 10.46
CA GLY A 37 -41.12 -0.27 9.14
C GLY A 37 -41.19 0.76 8.00
N ASP A 38 -40.56 0.33 6.91
CA ASP A 38 -40.72 0.72 5.49
C ASP A 38 -40.46 2.18 5.07
N VAL A 39 -39.34 2.37 4.38
CA VAL A 39 -39.22 2.69 2.93
C VAL A 39 -37.78 3.19 2.70
N MET A 40 -37.01 2.48 1.87
CA MET A 40 -35.64 2.86 1.50
C MET A 40 -35.63 4.19 0.75
N HIS A 41 -35.18 5.24 1.44
CA HIS A 41 -34.57 6.42 0.82
C HIS A 41 -33.07 6.36 1.08
N ASP A 42 -32.29 6.59 0.02
CA ASP A 42 -30.85 6.83 0.05
C ASP A 42 -30.56 7.98 1.03
N HIS A 43 -30.32 7.63 2.29
CA HIS A 43 -29.67 8.54 3.23
C HIS A 43 -28.18 8.50 2.93
N ASP A 44 -27.75 9.36 2.02
CA ASP A 44 -26.35 9.80 1.93
C ASP A 44 -26.04 10.42 3.31
N SER A 45 -25.41 9.65 4.20
CA SER A 45 -24.95 10.09 5.51
C SER A 45 -24.07 11.32 5.31
N GLN A 46 -24.53 12.46 5.82
CA GLN A 46 -23.78 13.72 5.81
C GLN A 46 -22.74 13.72 6.94
N ASP A 47 -21.95 12.66 7.07
CA ASP A 47 -20.75 12.70 7.89
C ASP A 47 -19.59 13.20 7.02
N PRO A 48 -19.08 14.42 7.25
CA PRO A 48 -17.98 14.96 6.47
C PRO A 48 -16.72 14.10 6.59
N ASP A 49 -16.52 13.31 7.64
CA ASP A 49 -15.28 12.53 7.83
C ASP A 49 -15.40 11.07 7.37
N GLU A 50 -16.54 10.70 6.77
CA GLU A 50 -16.73 9.35 6.24
C GLU A 50 -15.84 9.08 5.02
N ILE A 51 -14.87 8.17 5.18
CA ILE A 51 -14.05 7.64 4.07
C ILE A 51 -14.97 6.97 3.04
N LYS A 52 -15.09 7.58 1.86
CA LYS A 52 -15.83 7.05 0.71
C LYS A 52 -14.86 6.30 -0.22
N LEU A 53 -15.22 5.10 -0.64
CA LEU A 53 -14.41 4.29 -1.55
C LEU A 53 -14.89 4.38 -3.00
N THR A 54 -14.01 4.11 -3.95
CA THR A 54 -14.32 4.03 -5.38
C THR A 54 -13.57 2.86 -5.99
N LEU A 55 -14.24 2.12 -6.87
CA LEU A 55 -13.66 1.02 -7.62
C LEU A 55 -13.21 1.52 -8.99
N LYS A 56 -11.96 1.23 -9.36
CA LYS A 56 -11.40 1.56 -10.67
C LYS A 56 -10.90 0.29 -11.34
N ARG A 57 -11.37 0.02 -12.57
CA ARG A 57 -10.80 -1.03 -13.40
C ARG A 57 -9.40 -0.62 -13.83
N TRP A 58 -8.41 -1.40 -13.43
CA TRP A 58 -7.00 -1.09 -13.62
C TRP A 58 -6.50 -1.54 -15.00
N ASN A 59 -7.09 -2.60 -15.58
CA ASN A 59 -6.77 -3.12 -16.92
C ASN A 59 -6.93 -2.07 -18.03
N ASP A 60 -7.80 -1.07 -17.84
CA ASP A 60 -8.00 0.04 -18.79
C ASP A 60 -6.69 0.74 -19.16
N ARG A 61 -5.64 0.64 -18.34
CA ARG A 61 -4.31 1.17 -18.64
C ARG A 61 -3.62 0.42 -19.78
N TYR A 62 -3.69 -0.91 -19.78
CA TYR A 62 -3.09 -1.74 -20.82
C TYR A 62 -3.83 -1.59 -22.13
N GLU A 63 -5.16 -1.70 -22.10
CA GLU A 63 -6.02 -1.58 -23.29
C GLU A 63 -5.80 -0.22 -24.00
N LYS A 64 -5.66 0.89 -23.25
CA LYS A 64 -5.36 2.21 -23.83
C LYS A 64 -3.98 2.30 -24.48
N VAL A 65 -2.97 1.68 -23.87
CA VAL A 65 -1.60 1.69 -24.40
C VAL A 65 -1.53 0.85 -25.67
N GLU A 66 -2.19 -0.31 -25.72
CA GLU A 66 -2.27 -1.14 -26.92
C GLU A 66 -2.89 -0.38 -28.10
N HIS A 67 -4.05 0.26 -27.88
CA HIS A 67 -4.68 1.10 -28.91
C HIS A 67 -3.78 2.26 -29.35
N GLY A 68 -3.05 2.89 -28.42
CA GLY A 68 -2.07 3.93 -28.72
C GLY A 68 -0.89 3.41 -29.53
N LEU A 69 -0.31 2.27 -29.14
CA LEU A 69 0.84 1.65 -29.79
C LEU A 69 0.48 1.17 -31.20
N GLU A 70 -0.70 0.60 -31.39
CA GLU A 70 -1.18 0.18 -32.70
C GLU A 70 -1.31 1.38 -33.66
N SER A 71 -1.79 2.52 -33.15
CA SER A 71 -1.81 3.77 -33.93
C SER A 71 -0.40 4.25 -34.34
N VAL A 72 0.60 4.09 -33.46
CA VAL A 72 2.00 4.45 -33.75
C VAL A 72 2.65 3.46 -34.72
N ARG A 73 2.45 2.15 -34.53
CA ARG A 73 2.95 1.10 -35.43
C ARG A 73 2.42 1.29 -36.85
N LEU A 74 1.13 1.60 -36.99
CA LEU A 74 0.51 1.92 -38.28
C LEU A 74 1.12 3.16 -38.94
N ASN A 75 1.53 4.16 -38.16
CA ASN A 75 2.17 5.38 -38.66
C ASN A 75 3.65 5.18 -39.04
N VAL A 76 4.38 4.32 -38.34
CA VAL A 76 5.81 4.01 -38.61
C VAL A 76 5.97 3.06 -39.81
N LEU A 77 5.00 2.18 -40.06
CA LEU A 77 5.05 1.23 -41.17
C LEU A 77 4.85 1.86 -42.57
N GLY A 78 4.79 3.19 -42.68
CA GLY A 78 4.90 3.87 -43.95
C GLY A 78 6.35 3.98 -44.43
N SER A 79 6.92 2.90 -45.03
CA SER A 79 7.99 2.91 -46.07
C SER A 79 8.56 1.50 -46.39
N SER A 80 7.80 0.57 -47.00
CA SER A 80 8.28 -0.51 -47.92
C SER A 80 7.20 -1.60 -48.13
N SER A 81 6.90 -1.94 -49.38
CA SER A 81 5.68 -2.65 -49.78
C SER A 81 5.72 -4.19 -49.68
N ASN A 82 6.90 -4.82 -49.60
CA ASN A 82 7.02 -6.29 -49.62
C ASN A 82 7.17 -6.93 -48.22
N GLY A 83 7.88 -6.28 -47.28
CA GLY A 83 8.00 -6.78 -45.90
C GLY A 83 6.69 -6.68 -45.10
N MET A 84 5.89 -5.65 -45.37
CA MET A 84 4.58 -5.43 -44.75
C MET A 84 3.58 -6.55 -45.05
N LYS A 85 3.60 -7.15 -46.26
CA LYS A 85 2.68 -8.25 -46.59
C LYS A 85 2.98 -9.49 -45.77
N ALA A 86 4.25 -9.87 -45.64
CA ALA A 86 4.65 -11.03 -44.86
C ALA A 86 4.42 -10.84 -43.35
N ILE A 87 4.71 -9.64 -42.81
CA ILE A 87 4.45 -9.31 -41.39
C ILE A 87 2.95 -9.26 -41.13
N LYS A 88 2.15 -8.58 -41.97
CA LYS A 88 0.69 -8.59 -41.82
C LYS A 88 0.09 -9.97 -41.98
N GLU A 89 0.66 -10.84 -42.81
CA GLU A 89 0.17 -12.20 -43.01
C GLU A 89 0.53 -13.12 -41.83
N ALA A 90 1.70 -12.93 -41.21
CA ALA A 90 2.11 -13.60 -39.97
C ALA A 90 1.32 -13.09 -38.74
N GLU A 91 1.23 -11.78 -38.55
CA GLU A 91 0.37 -11.16 -37.51
C GLU A 91 -1.09 -11.57 -37.70
N LYS A 92 -1.60 -11.62 -38.94
CA LYS A 92 -2.97 -12.09 -39.21
C LYS A 92 -3.13 -13.58 -38.93
N LYS A 93 -2.06 -14.38 -38.99
CA LYS A 93 -2.08 -15.81 -38.63
C LYS A 93 -2.05 -16.02 -37.13
N GLU A 94 -1.15 -15.36 -36.41
CA GLU A 94 -1.09 -15.38 -34.93
C GLU A 94 -2.37 -14.79 -34.33
N LEU A 95 -2.83 -13.65 -34.85
CA LEU A 95 -4.09 -13.04 -34.45
C LEU A 95 -5.28 -13.91 -34.84
N ALA A 96 -5.23 -14.68 -35.94
CA ALA A 96 -6.29 -15.63 -36.28
C ALA A 96 -6.28 -16.86 -35.36
N GLU A 97 -5.12 -17.36 -34.94
CA GLU A 97 -5.02 -18.45 -33.96
C GLU A 97 -5.48 -18.01 -32.57
N GLN A 98 -5.02 -16.85 -32.10
CA GLN A 98 -5.51 -16.21 -30.87
C GLN A 98 -7.01 -15.92 -30.96
N LYS A 99 -7.50 -15.34 -32.06
CA LYS A 99 -8.94 -15.14 -32.27
C LYS A 99 -9.69 -16.45 -32.34
N LYS A 100 -9.14 -17.53 -32.88
CA LYS A 100 -9.83 -18.83 -32.96
C LYS A 100 -9.91 -19.49 -31.59
N GLU A 101 -8.85 -19.39 -30.79
CA GLU A 101 -8.85 -19.83 -29.40
C GLU A 101 -9.83 -18.99 -28.57
N GLU A 102 -9.80 -17.67 -28.73
CA GLU A 102 -10.70 -16.73 -28.06
C GLU A 102 -12.15 -16.88 -28.51
N THR A 103 -12.42 -17.13 -29.80
CA THR A 103 -13.76 -17.42 -30.33
C THR A 103 -14.25 -18.76 -29.79
N SER A 104 -13.39 -19.78 -29.68
CA SER A 104 -13.78 -21.07 -29.07
C SER A 104 -14.09 -20.93 -27.58
N LYS A 105 -13.30 -20.14 -26.84
CA LYS A 105 -13.58 -19.77 -25.44
C LYS A 105 -14.86 -18.93 -25.32
N ARG A 106 -15.11 -18.02 -26.26
CA ARG A 106 -16.32 -17.17 -26.33
C ARG A 106 -17.57 -17.97 -26.67
N GLU A 107 -17.50 -18.91 -27.61
CA GLU A 107 -18.61 -19.81 -27.96
C GLU A 107 -18.91 -20.79 -26.81
N ALA A 108 -17.88 -21.29 -26.11
CA ALA A 108 -18.05 -22.10 -24.90
C ALA A 108 -18.67 -21.28 -23.75
N LEU A 109 -18.27 -20.01 -23.63
CA LEU A 109 -18.82 -19.05 -22.67
C LEU A 109 -20.27 -18.68 -23.00
N GLU A 110 -20.59 -18.37 -24.25
CA GLU A 110 -21.94 -18.05 -24.75
C GLU A 110 -22.90 -19.22 -24.52
N LYS A 111 -22.48 -20.46 -24.82
CA LYS A 111 -23.27 -21.67 -24.53
C LYS A 111 -23.52 -21.85 -23.03
N ARG A 112 -22.57 -21.49 -22.19
CA ARG A 112 -22.67 -21.64 -20.73
C ARG A 112 -23.51 -20.53 -20.09
N VAL A 113 -23.40 -19.29 -20.59
CA VAL A 113 -24.29 -18.17 -20.27
C VAL A 113 -25.74 -18.51 -20.64
N GLN A 114 -25.93 -19.12 -21.82
CA GLN A 114 -27.25 -19.54 -22.28
C GLN A 114 -27.86 -20.62 -21.36
N LEU A 115 -27.09 -21.62 -20.96
CA LEU A 115 -27.51 -22.64 -19.98
C LEU A 115 -27.83 -22.04 -18.60
N ASP A 116 -27.03 -21.06 -18.14
CA ASP A 116 -27.24 -20.39 -16.86
C ASP A 116 -28.50 -19.49 -16.88
N LEU A 117 -28.79 -18.83 -18.00
CA LEU A 117 -30.04 -18.10 -18.24
C LEU A 117 -31.25 -19.04 -18.26
N GLU A 118 -31.13 -20.19 -18.90
CA GLU A 118 -32.17 -21.23 -18.96
C GLU A 118 -32.43 -21.86 -17.58
N ALA A 119 -31.41 -21.90 -16.71
CA ALA A 119 -31.51 -22.30 -15.31
C ALA A 119 -32.10 -21.21 -14.39
N GLY A 120 -32.48 -20.04 -14.93
CA GLY A 120 -33.16 -18.98 -14.19
C GLY A 120 -32.24 -18.05 -13.37
N LEU A 121 -30.93 -18.04 -13.64
CA LEU A 121 -29.99 -17.13 -12.98
C LEU A 121 -30.17 -15.69 -13.49
N THR A 122 -30.07 -14.72 -12.59
CA THR A 122 -30.16 -13.30 -12.95
C THR A 122 -28.88 -12.83 -13.68
N VAL A 123 -28.99 -11.81 -14.54
CA VAL A 123 -27.87 -11.19 -15.29
C VAL A 123 -26.72 -10.73 -14.37
N LYS A 124 -27.04 -10.34 -13.13
CA LYS A 124 -26.06 -9.98 -12.09
C LYS A 124 -25.24 -11.18 -11.62
N ASN A 125 -25.85 -12.36 -11.50
CA ASN A 125 -25.18 -13.61 -11.11
C ASN A 125 -24.35 -14.18 -12.27
N ILE A 126 -24.83 -14.02 -13.50
CA ILE A 126 -24.13 -14.42 -14.74
C ILE A 126 -22.84 -13.61 -14.91
N ARG A 127 -22.86 -12.27 -14.75
CA ARG A 127 -21.62 -11.47 -14.81
C ARG A 127 -20.58 -11.84 -13.75
N HIS A 128 -21.02 -12.33 -12.58
CA HIS A 128 -20.15 -12.86 -11.53
C HIS A 128 -19.64 -14.28 -11.80
N ASN A 129 -19.84 -14.89 -12.97
CA ASN A 129 -19.43 -16.27 -13.22
C ASN A 129 -18.20 -16.46 -14.13
N TYR A 130 -17.66 -15.42 -14.81
CA TYR A 130 -16.84 -15.69 -16.00
C TYR A 130 -15.44 -15.09 -16.11
N ARG A 131 -15.07 -14.03 -15.36
CA ARG A 131 -13.66 -13.66 -15.21
C ARG A 131 -13.29 -13.55 -13.73
N PRO A 132 -12.17 -14.15 -13.29
CA PRO A 132 -11.67 -13.92 -11.94
C PRO A 132 -11.35 -12.44 -11.72
N VAL A 133 -11.60 -11.95 -10.52
CA VAL A 133 -11.31 -10.58 -10.11
C VAL A 133 -10.10 -10.58 -9.19
N ALA A 134 -9.16 -9.69 -9.47
CA ALA A 134 -8.06 -9.35 -8.58
C ALA A 134 -8.34 -8.00 -7.92
N PHE A 135 -8.66 -8.01 -6.63
CA PHE A 135 -8.87 -6.79 -5.87
C PHE A 135 -7.52 -6.19 -5.49
N LEU A 136 -7.15 -5.08 -6.15
CA LEU A 136 -5.89 -4.39 -5.94
C LEU A 136 -6.02 -3.35 -4.82
N ILE A 137 -5.22 -3.50 -3.78
CA ILE A 137 -5.05 -2.55 -2.68
C ILE A 137 -3.59 -2.07 -2.71
N LEU A 138 -3.39 -0.76 -2.83
CA LEU A 138 -2.08 -0.15 -2.60
C LEU A 138 -2.04 0.29 -1.14
N PHE A 139 -1.12 -0.29 -0.38
CA PHE A 139 -0.98 0.00 1.04
C PHE A 139 0.38 0.62 1.31
N ASP A 140 0.35 1.85 1.81
CA ASP A 140 1.52 2.59 2.30
C ASP A 140 1.35 2.79 3.81
N GLY A 141 2.22 2.16 4.59
CA GLY A 141 2.13 2.10 6.04
C GLY A 141 3.26 2.86 6.73
N ASP A 142 2.90 3.86 7.54
CA ASP A 142 3.80 4.55 8.45
C ASP A 142 3.91 3.82 9.80
N THR A 143 4.68 4.36 10.74
CA THR A 143 4.94 3.67 12.02
C THR A 143 3.69 3.48 12.89
N MET A 144 2.65 4.31 12.71
CA MET A 144 1.49 4.35 13.61
C MET A 144 0.20 3.83 12.97
N LEU A 145 0.15 3.74 11.63
CA LEU A 145 -1.00 3.35 10.81
C LEU A 145 -2.28 4.17 11.05
N GLU A 146 -2.16 5.41 11.54
CA GLU A 146 -3.32 6.23 11.96
C GLU A 146 -4.34 6.42 10.83
N HIS A 147 -3.86 6.72 9.61
CA HIS A 147 -4.73 6.98 8.46
C HIS A 147 -4.98 5.74 7.61
N ALA A 148 -3.99 4.86 7.49
CA ALA A 148 -4.05 3.68 6.61
C ALA A 148 -4.97 2.59 7.15
N MET A 149 -5.13 2.48 8.49
CA MET A 149 -5.88 1.39 9.11
C MET A 149 -7.37 1.41 8.76
N GLU A 150 -8.02 2.57 8.84
CA GLU A 150 -9.47 2.66 8.59
C GLU A 150 -9.79 2.42 7.11
N LEU A 151 -8.94 2.94 6.21
CA LEU A 151 -9.03 2.64 4.78
C LEU A 151 -8.87 1.14 4.52
N LEU A 152 -7.85 0.50 5.12
CA LEU A 152 -7.60 -0.93 4.98
C LEU A 152 -8.80 -1.76 5.45
N ARG A 153 -9.38 -1.43 6.61
CA ARG A 153 -10.56 -2.12 7.15
C ARG A 153 -11.74 -2.10 6.18
N LYS A 154 -12.01 -0.94 5.56
CA LYS A 154 -13.10 -0.79 4.59
C LYS A 154 -12.79 -1.54 3.30
N GLN A 155 -11.56 -1.43 2.78
CA GLN A 155 -11.12 -2.18 1.58
C GLN A 155 -11.21 -3.69 1.79
N VAL A 156 -10.67 -4.21 2.89
CA VAL A 156 -10.74 -5.63 3.26
C VAL A 156 -12.20 -6.08 3.40
N SER A 157 -13.07 -5.26 3.98
CA SER A 157 -14.49 -5.62 4.11
C SER A 157 -15.20 -5.69 2.76
N ILE A 158 -14.84 -4.84 1.78
CA ILE A 158 -15.32 -5.00 0.40
C ILE A 158 -14.85 -6.33 -0.17
N VAL A 159 -13.56 -6.65 -0.07
CA VAL A 159 -13.01 -7.90 -0.60
C VAL A 159 -13.71 -9.11 0.01
N VAL A 160 -13.82 -9.17 1.35
CA VAL A 160 -14.43 -10.29 2.07
C VAL A 160 -15.92 -10.45 1.73
N ASN A 161 -16.66 -9.35 1.58
CA ASN A 161 -18.10 -9.41 1.36
C ASN A 161 -18.50 -9.57 -0.12
N THR A 162 -17.61 -9.29 -1.07
CA THR A 162 -17.92 -9.30 -2.51
C THR A 162 -17.09 -10.31 -3.31
N GLY A 163 -15.92 -10.69 -2.82
CA GLY A 163 -15.05 -11.65 -3.48
C GLY A 163 -15.58 -13.07 -3.42
N ARG A 164 -15.36 -13.82 -4.49
CA ARG A 164 -15.77 -15.22 -4.64
C ARG A 164 -14.66 -16.14 -4.14
N PRO A 165 -14.91 -16.96 -3.11
CA PRO A 165 -13.93 -17.90 -2.57
C PRO A 165 -13.46 -18.89 -3.64
N GLY A 166 -12.15 -19.18 -3.69
CA GLY A 166 -11.53 -20.11 -4.63
C GLY A 166 -11.50 -19.64 -6.10
N ILE A 167 -11.98 -18.43 -6.39
CA ILE A 167 -12.00 -17.84 -7.74
C ILE A 167 -11.26 -16.51 -7.75
N ASP A 168 -11.64 -15.60 -6.83
CA ASP A 168 -11.06 -14.27 -6.74
C ASP A 168 -9.83 -14.24 -5.84
N GLN A 169 -9.02 -13.20 -6.03
CA GLN A 169 -7.83 -12.95 -5.21
C GLN A 169 -7.76 -11.48 -4.78
N ALA A 170 -7.09 -11.23 -3.66
CA ALA A 170 -6.69 -9.92 -3.22
C ALA A 170 -5.20 -9.73 -3.45
N VAL A 171 -4.83 -8.62 -4.08
CA VAL A 171 -3.43 -8.24 -4.33
C VAL A 171 -3.13 -6.99 -3.54
N ILE A 172 -2.22 -7.09 -2.58
CA ILE A 172 -1.78 -5.97 -1.76
C ILE A 172 -0.37 -5.58 -2.16
N VAL A 173 -0.22 -4.42 -2.77
CA VAL A 173 1.11 -3.82 -2.97
C VAL A 173 1.47 -3.10 -1.69
N LEU A 174 2.36 -3.70 -0.91
CA LEU A 174 2.70 -3.29 0.45
C LEU A 174 4.03 -2.55 0.46
N THR A 175 4.01 -1.34 1.01
CA THR A 175 5.21 -0.56 1.34
C THR A 175 5.13 -0.13 2.80
N SER A 176 6.02 -0.65 3.65
CA SER A 176 6.09 -0.28 5.06
C SER A 176 7.41 -0.71 5.72
N PRO A 177 8.08 0.16 6.49
CA PRO A 177 9.22 -0.19 7.32
C PRO A 177 8.83 -0.86 8.66
N GLY A 178 7.53 -0.98 8.94
CA GLY A 178 6.99 -1.44 10.22
C GLY A 178 6.66 -0.30 11.19
N GLY A 179 6.49 -0.64 12.47
CA GLY A 179 6.07 0.31 13.49
C GLY A 179 5.38 -0.35 14.69
N SER A 180 4.32 0.29 15.18
CA SER A 180 3.56 -0.17 16.35
C SER A 180 3.09 -1.62 16.20
N VAL A 181 3.53 -2.47 17.15
CA VAL A 181 3.19 -3.90 17.17
C VAL A 181 1.68 -4.12 17.19
N SER A 182 0.94 -3.33 17.95
CA SER A 182 -0.53 -3.45 18.04
C SER A 182 -1.23 -3.02 16.75
N ALA A 183 -0.74 -1.94 16.11
CA ALA A 183 -1.31 -1.45 14.86
C ALA A 183 -1.06 -2.46 13.72
N TYR A 184 0.18 -2.90 13.53
CA TYR A 184 0.51 -3.87 12.49
C TYR A 184 -0.05 -5.27 12.77
N GLY A 185 -0.18 -5.67 14.03
CA GLY A 185 -0.89 -6.90 14.42
C GLY A 185 -2.38 -6.86 14.05
N LEU A 186 -3.03 -5.70 14.24
CA LEU A 186 -4.40 -5.48 13.79
C LEU A 186 -4.50 -5.50 12.25
N ALA A 187 -3.59 -4.84 11.54
CA ALA A 187 -3.58 -4.83 10.07
C ALA A 187 -3.41 -6.25 9.52
N SER A 188 -2.46 -7.02 10.05
CA SER A 188 -2.24 -8.42 9.70
C SER A 188 -3.49 -9.26 9.97
N SER A 189 -4.18 -9.01 11.09
CA SER A 189 -5.46 -9.66 11.42
C SER A 189 -6.57 -9.30 10.44
N GLN A 190 -6.58 -8.08 9.85
CA GLN A 190 -7.51 -7.75 8.77
C GLN A 190 -7.22 -8.58 7.52
N LEU A 191 -5.94 -8.73 7.15
CA LEU A 191 -5.56 -9.51 5.98
C LEU A 191 -5.90 -11.00 6.12
N ILE A 192 -5.75 -11.56 7.32
CA ILE A 192 -6.19 -12.93 7.62
C ILE A 192 -7.69 -13.14 7.34
N ARG A 193 -8.54 -12.10 7.46
CA ARG A 193 -9.98 -12.22 7.14
C ARG A 193 -10.20 -12.58 5.66
N ILE A 194 -9.36 -12.08 4.75
CA ILE A 194 -9.43 -12.39 3.32
C ILE A 194 -9.22 -13.89 3.11
N ARG A 195 -8.16 -14.44 3.70
CA ARG A 195 -7.85 -15.88 3.62
C ARG A 195 -8.93 -16.75 4.26
N LYS A 196 -9.44 -16.33 5.41
CA LYS A 196 -10.56 -17.02 6.08
C LYS A 196 -11.84 -17.01 5.25
N ALA A 197 -12.04 -16.00 4.40
CA ALA A 197 -13.12 -15.97 3.42
C ALA A 197 -12.86 -16.88 2.21
N GLY A 198 -11.72 -17.58 2.15
CA GLY A 198 -11.35 -18.45 1.02
C GLY A 198 -10.91 -17.69 -0.22
N ILE A 199 -10.57 -16.41 -0.09
CA ILE A 199 -10.03 -15.58 -1.17
C ILE A 199 -8.50 -15.65 -1.08
N GLU A 200 -7.83 -15.92 -2.21
CA GLU A 200 -6.37 -15.98 -2.26
C GLU A 200 -5.78 -14.59 -1.95
N LEU A 201 -4.84 -14.54 -1.01
CA LEU A 201 -4.16 -13.30 -0.63
C LEU A 201 -2.73 -13.31 -1.16
N VAL A 202 -2.44 -12.37 -2.06
CA VAL A 202 -1.09 -12.13 -2.58
C VAL A 202 -0.59 -10.77 -2.12
N VAL A 203 0.61 -10.74 -1.55
CA VAL A 203 1.30 -9.50 -1.16
C VAL A 203 2.48 -9.29 -2.09
N CYS A 204 2.55 -8.12 -2.72
CA CYS A 204 3.67 -7.69 -3.55
C CYS A 204 4.48 -6.61 -2.81
N VAL A 205 5.80 -6.75 -2.76
CA VAL A 205 6.69 -5.81 -2.07
C VAL A 205 7.74 -5.28 -3.06
N ASP A 206 7.58 -4.04 -3.49
CA ASP A 206 8.51 -3.43 -4.45
C ASP A 206 9.72 -2.79 -3.77
N THR A 207 9.54 -2.25 -2.55
CA THR A 207 10.58 -1.46 -1.88
C THR A 207 10.89 -1.97 -0.48
N VAL A 208 9.90 -2.02 0.41
CA VAL A 208 10.11 -2.42 1.80
C VAL A 208 8.85 -3.03 2.42
N ALA A 209 9.03 -4.17 3.09
CA ALA A 209 8.08 -4.75 4.03
C ALA A 209 8.87 -5.36 5.18
N ALA A 210 9.27 -4.52 6.13
CA ALA A 210 10.14 -4.87 7.26
C ALA A 210 9.39 -4.78 8.60
N SER A 211 9.81 -5.54 9.62
CA SER A 211 9.22 -5.54 10.96
C SER A 211 7.69 -5.70 10.90
N GLY A 212 6.90 -4.74 11.40
CA GLY A 212 5.43 -4.76 11.28
C GLY A 212 4.91 -4.89 9.83
N GLY A 213 5.61 -4.34 8.84
CA GLY A 213 5.30 -4.54 7.43
C GLY A 213 5.47 -6.01 7.02
N TYR A 214 6.54 -6.67 7.48
CA TYR A 214 6.70 -8.10 7.25
C TYR A 214 5.66 -8.94 8.00
N MET A 215 5.24 -8.51 9.19
CA MET A 215 4.11 -9.13 9.91
C MET A 215 2.86 -9.19 9.02
N MET A 216 2.52 -8.08 8.36
CA MET A 216 1.40 -8.04 7.39
C MET A 216 1.66 -8.91 6.16
N ALA A 217 2.86 -8.87 5.59
CA ALA A 217 3.19 -9.68 4.41
C ALA A 217 3.11 -11.19 4.72
N SER A 218 3.58 -11.58 5.91
CA SER A 218 3.74 -12.99 6.31
C SER A 218 2.44 -13.78 6.30
N VAL A 219 1.28 -13.13 6.45
CA VAL A 219 -0.01 -13.81 6.47
C VAL A 219 -0.53 -14.19 5.08
N ALA A 220 0.07 -13.69 4.01
CA ALA A 220 -0.32 -13.97 2.63
C ALA A 220 -0.16 -15.44 2.23
N ASP A 221 -0.94 -15.88 1.25
CA ASP A 221 -0.73 -17.18 0.60
C ASP A 221 0.52 -17.14 -0.29
N THR A 222 0.78 -16.01 -0.94
CA THR A 222 1.98 -15.77 -1.75
C THR A 222 2.57 -14.39 -1.48
N ILE A 223 3.88 -14.33 -1.31
CA ILE A 223 4.68 -13.10 -1.22
C ILE A 223 5.56 -12.97 -2.47
N CYS A 224 5.27 -11.97 -3.26
CA CYS A 224 6.09 -11.53 -4.39
C CYS A 224 6.93 -10.34 -3.95
N ALA A 225 8.22 -10.29 -4.28
CA ALA A 225 9.04 -9.14 -3.96
C ALA A 225 10.04 -8.80 -5.06
N ALA A 226 10.24 -7.51 -5.33
CA ALA A 226 11.24 -7.03 -6.27
C ALA A 226 12.65 -7.40 -5.77
N PRO A 227 13.64 -7.65 -6.65
CA PRO A 227 14.93 -8.21 -6.26
C PRO A 227 15.66 -7.48 -5.10
N PHE A 228 15.56 -6.16 -5.04
CA PHE A 228 16.20 -5.30 -4.04
C PHE A 228 15.24 -4.82 -2.94
N ALA A 229 14.02 -5.34 -2.88
CA ALA A 229 13.10 -5.02 -1.81
C ALA A 229 13.65 -5.50 -0.46
N ILE A 230 13.48 -4.68 0.58
CA ILE A 230 13.91 -4.98 1.94
C ILE A 230 12.77 -5.69 2.66
N VAL A 231 13.03 -6.90 3.15
CA VAL A 231 12.06 -7.70 3.92
C VAL A 231 12.70 -8.28 5.18
N GLY A 232 11.91 -8.88 6.06
CA GLY A 232 12.37 -9.43 7.32
C GLY A 232 12.35 -8.35 8.42
N SER A 233 13.47 -8.13 9.10
CA SER A 233 13.53 -7.33 10.34
C SER A 233 12.54 -7.85 11.39
N ILE A 234 12.44 -9.18 11.48
CA ILE A 234 11.57 -9.88 12.43
C ILE A 234 12.22 -9.71 13.81
N GLY A 235 11.66 -8.79 14.59
CA GLY A 235 12.24 -8.29 15.82
C GLY A 235 11.34 -7.25 16.47
N VAL A 236 11.48 -7.07 17.78
CA VAL A 236 10.81 -6.02 18.55
C VAL A 236 11.89 -5.22 19.28
N VAL A 237 11.78 -3.89 19.20
CA VAL A 237 12.71 -2.97 19.87
C VAL A 237 11.90 -1.88 20.56
N THR A 238 12.42 -1.41 21.69
CA THR A 238 11.95 -0.20 22.36
C THR A 238 13.14 0.69 22.68
N GLN A 239 12.93 2.01 22.63
CA GLN A 239 13.95 3.01 22.92
C GLN A 239 13.38 4.04 23.89
N ILE A 240 14.00 4.17 25.05
CA ILE A 240 13.57 5.11 26.09
C ILE A 240 14.78 5.97 26.49
N PRO A 241 14.82 7.26 26.11
CA PRO A 241 15.88 8.15 26.57
C PRO A 241 15.66 8.48 28.05
N ASN A 242 16.68 8.32 28.89
CA ASN A 242 16.60 8.67 30.31
C ASN A 242 17.41 9.94 30.62
N VAL A 243 16.75 10.93 31.22
CA VAL A 243 17.31 12.25 31.56
C VAL A 243 17.40 12.47 33.08
N GLN A 244 17.13 11.46 33.90
CA GLN A 244 17.16 11.54 35.37
C GLN A 244 18.45 12.20 35.87
N ARG A 245 19.62 11.74 35.37
CA ARG A 245 20.93 12.28 35.76
C ARG A 245 21.10 13.77 35.46
N PHE A 246 20.49 14.24 34.37
CA PHE A 246 20.51 15.65 34.01
C PHE A 246 19.66 16.47 34.99
N LEU A 247 18.46 15.98 35.33
CA LEU A 247 17.58 16.62 36.29
C LEU A 247 18.23 16.71 37.67
N THR A 248 18.82 15.61 38.16
CA THR A 248 19.55 15.57 39.44
C THR A 248 20.73 16.55 39.46
N LYS A 249 21.49 16.66 38.37
CA LYS A 249 22.62 17.60 38.27
C LYS A 249 22.20 19.07 38.38
N HIS A 250 20.95 19.38 38.04
CA HIS A 250 20.39 20.73 38.05
C HIS A 250 19.42 20.96 39.22
N ASP A 251 19.44 20.09 40.22
CA ASP A 251 18.56 20.17 41.41
C ASP A 251 17.06 20.24 41.04
N ILE A 252 16.67 19.52 39.98
CA ILE A 252 15.29 19.40 39.53
C ILE A 252 14.72 18.07 40.04
N ASP A 253 13.74 18.14 40.93
CA ASP A 253 13.00 16.97 41.40
C ASP A 253 11.92 16.56 40.40
N ALA A 254 11.95 15.28 40.01
CA ALA A 254 10.93 14.67 39.17
C ALA A 254 10.25 13.52 39.92
N TYR A 255 8.93 13.60 40.06
CA TYR A 255 8.15 12.58 40.76
C TYR A 255 7.38 11.71 39.76
N LEU A 256 7.59 10.40 39.83
CA LEU A 256 6.81 9.40 39.12
C LEU A 256 5.95 8.63 40.13
N VAL A 257 4.62 8.74 39.99
CA VAL A 257 3.66 8.03 40.84
C VAL A 257 2.88 7.06 39.99
N THR A 258 2.95 5.77 40.31
CA THR A 258 2.28 4.70 39.57
C THR A 258 1.38 3.86 40.48
N SER A 259 0.26 3.40 39.93
CA SER A 259 -0.69 2.53 40.64
C SER A 259 -0.21 1.09 40.83
N GLY A 260 0.95 0.71 40.31
CA GLY A 260 1.49 -0.64 40.42
C GLY A 260 2.96 -0.71 40.04
N LYS A 261 3.70 -1.66 40.63
CA LYS A 261 5.16 -1.77 40.57
C LYS A 261 5.73 -1.74 39.15
N TYR A 262 5.09 -2.46 38.21
CA TYR A 262 5.58 -2.60 36.83
C TYR A 262 4.77 -1.78 35.81
N LYS A 263 3.92 -0.84 36.26
CA LYS A 263 3.17 0.03 35.34
C LYS A 263 4.10 0.94 34.54
N ARG A 264 5.28 1.21 35.08
CA ARG A 264 6.36 1.90 34.38
C ARG A 264 7.72 1.39 34.87
N THR A 265 8.28 0.46 34.11
CA THR A 265 9.55 -0.23 34.42
C THR A 265 10.77 0.65 34.14
N ILE A 266 10.78 1.32 32.99
CA ILE A 266 11.76 2.34 32.61
C ILE A 266 10.98 3.58 32.13
N ASP A 267 11.44 4.77 32.53
CA ASP A 267 10.87 6.07 32.13
C ASP A 267 11.96 7.06 31.73
N ILE A 268 11.54 8.18 31.15
CA ILE A 268 12.39 9.32 30.82
C ILE A 268 12.99 9.96 32.07
N ILE A 269 12.20 10.11 33.14
CA ILE A 269 12.57 10.90 34.32
C ILE A 269 12.83 10.05 35.58
N GLY A 270 12.34 8.80 35.59
CA GLY A 270 12.51 7.88 36.72
C GLY A 270 13.88 7.23 36.78
N ASP A 271 14.22 6.68 37.94
CA ASP A 271 15.42 5.87 38.11
C ASP A 271 15.35 4.58 37.29
N VAL A 272 16.43 4.25 36.58
CA VAL A 272 16.52 3.00 35.83
C VAL A 272 17.11 1.92 36.74
N THR A 273 16.27 1.01 37.23
CA THR A 273 16.68 -0.11 38.08
C THR A 273 17.01 -1.36 37.26
N GLU A 274 17.84 -2.26 37.79
CA GLU A 274 18.11 -3.56 37.14
C GLU A 274 16.84 -4.41 37.02
N GLU A 275 16.00 -4.44 38.07
CA GLU A 275 14.71 -5.13 38.04
C GLU A 275 13.77 -4.56 36.95
N GLY A 276 13.77 -3.23 36.75
CA GLY A 276 13.01 -2.59 35.67
C GLY A 276 13.52 -2.98 34.28
N LYS A 277 14.84 -3.10 34.10
CA LYS A 277 15.45 -3.56 32.85
C LYS A 277 15.14 -5.02 32.56
N GLU A 278 15.28 -5.90 33.55
CA GLU A 278 14.96 -7.32 33.43
C GLU A 278 13.48 -7.50 33.05
N LYS A 279 12.58 -6.75 33.69
CA LYS A 279 11.16 -6.82 33.36
C LYS A 279 10.85 -6.34 31.95
N LEU A 280 11.48 -5.24 31.51
CA LEU A 280 11.31 -4.74 30.14
C LEU A 280 11.86 -5.73 29.10
N GLN A 281 12.99 -6.39 29.40
CA GLN A 281 13.55 -7.43 28.53
C GLN A 281 12.59 -8.62 28.42
N GLU A 282 12.03 -9.10 29.53
CA GLU A 282 11.02 -10.17 29.54
C GLU A 282 9.81 -9.81 28.67
N GLU A 283 9.34 -8.55 28.72
CA GLU A 283 8.23 -8.07 27.91
C GLU A 283 8.58 -8.02 26.41
N LEU A 284 9.79 -7.58 26.06
CA LEU A 284 10.29 -7.61 24.68
C LEU A 284 10.42 -9.03 24.15
N ASP A 285 10.98 -9.94 24.94
CA ASP A 285 11.14 -11.34 24.58
C ASP A 285 9.77 -11.99 24.35
N ALA A 286 8.80 -11.74 25.23
CA ALA A 286 7.43 -12.24 25.06
C ALA A 286 6.77 -11.73 23.78
N MET A 287 6.93 -10.44 23.45
CA MET A 287 6.42 -9.88 22.19
C MET A 287 7.13 -10.45 20.96
N HIS A 288 8.45 -10.68 21.05
CA HIS A 288 9.23 -11.28 19.96
C HIS A 288 8.79 -12.73 19.68
N HIS A 289 8.61 -13.54 20.72
CA HIS A 289 8.07 -14.90 20.57
C HIS A 289 6.65 -14.88 19.97
N ALA A 290 5.78 -13.97 20.41
CA ALA A 290 4.45 -13.83 19.82
C ALA A 290 4.50 -13.44 18.33
N PHE A 291 5.49 -12.64 17.92
CA PHE A 291 5.71 -12.30 16.51
C PHE A 291 6.20 -13.52 15.72
N GLN A 292 7.16 -14.29 16.25
CA GLN A 292 7.60 -15.55 15.64
C GLN A 292 6.46 -16.54 15.47
N ASP A 293 5.63 -16.72 16.50
CA ASP A 293 4.44 -17.58 16.46
C ASP A 293 3.44 -17.13 15.39
N HIS A 294 3.21 -15.81 15.29
CA HIS A 294 2.34 -15.25 14.27
C HIS A 294 2.80 -15.62 12.84
N ILE A 295 4.11 -15.46 12.57
CA ILE A 295 4.69 -15.84 11.29
C ILE A 295 4.63 -17.36 11.11
N GLY A 296 4.99 -18.14 12.13
CA GLY A 296 5.01 -19.60 12.06
C GLY A 296 3.64 -20.23 11.84
N LEU A 297 2.57 -19.60 12.33
CA LEU A 297 1.19 -20.01 12.05
C LEU A 297 0.80 -19.75 10.59
N ALA A 298 1.22 -18.62 10.03
CA ALA A 298 0.91 -18.25 8.65
C ALA A 298 1.79 -18.97 7.62
N ARG A 299 3.06 -19.21 7.96
CA ARG A 299 4.11 -19.80 7.11
C ARG A 299 4.78 -20.96 7.86
N PRO A 300 4.13 -22.15 7.95
CA PRO A 300 4.65 -23.29 8.70
C PRO A 300 6.05 -23.75 8.28
N GLN A 301 6.42 -23.55 7.01
CA GLN A 301 7.76 -23.85 6.47
C GLN A 301 8.89 -23.06 7.15
N LEU A 302 8.58 -21.93 7.81
CA LEU A 302 9.58 -21.12 8.51
C LEU A 302 9.84 -21.59 9.94
N LYS A 303 9.03 -22.49 10.51
CA LYS A 303 9.14 -22.88 11.92
C LYS A 303 10.52 -23.45 12.28
N GLU A 304 11.10 -24.27 11.40
CA GLU A 304 12.41 -24.91 11.65
C GLU A 304 13.59 -23.95 11.53
N VAL A 305 13.43 -22.87 10.75
CA VAL A 305 14.47 -21.89 10.48
C VAL A 305 14.22 -20.54 11.20
N MET A 306 13.18 -20.47 12.03
CA MET A 306 12.68 -19.22 12.63
C MET A 306 13.78 -18.47 13.37
N ASP A 307 14.55 -19.16 14.21
CA ASP A 307 15.63 -18.56 14.99
C ASP A 307 16.71 -17.91 14.12
N SER A 308 16.93 -18.42 12.90
CA SER A 308 17.93 -17.89 11.96
C SER A 308 17.44 -16.68 11.16
N VAL A 309 16.11 -16.46 11.10
CA VAL A 309 15.50 -15.36 10.35
C VAL A 309 14.88 -14.29 11.27
N ALA A 310 14.63 -14.63 12.53
CA ALA A 310 14.07 -13.76 13.56
C ALA A 310 15.12 -13.16 14.51
N THR A 311 16.27 -12.79 13.94
CA THR A 311 17.39 -12.13 14.64
C THR A 311 17.24 -10.59 14.69
N GLY A 312 16.23 -10.05 14.01
CA GLY A 312 16.08 -8.60 13.78
C GLY A 312 16.77 -8.09 12.51
N GLU A 313 17.52 -8.93 11.80
CA GLU A 313 18.16 -8.55 10.52
C GLU A 313 17.14 -8.39 9.39
N TYR A 314 17.46 -7.50 8.45
CA TYR A 314 16.74 -7.39 7.19
C TYR A 314 17.47 -8.15 6.08
N TRP A 315 16.72 -8.51 5.04
CA TRP A 315 17.23 -9.24 3.89
C TRP A 315 16.75 -8.56 2.61
N LEU A 316 17.60 -8.55 1.58
CA LEU A 316 17.13 -8.29 0.22
C LEU A 316 16.26 -9.47 -0.23
N ALA A 317 15.22 -9.20 -1.01
CA ALA A 317 14.26 -10.20 -1.46
C ALA A 317 14.92 -11.45 -2.07
N VAL A 318 15.97 -11.26 -2.88
CA VAL A 318 16.74 -12.36 -3.49
C VAL A 318 17.28 -13.36 -2.45
N HIS A 319 17.80 -12.87 -1.32
CA HIS A 319 18.31 -13.72 -0.23
C HIS A 319 17.19 -14.18 0.70
N ALA A 320 16.16 -13.36 0.89
CA ALA A 320 14.97 -13.73 1.65
C ALA A 320 14.22 -14.91 1.02
N LYS A 321 14.24 -15.04 -0.31
CA LYS A 321 13.68 -16.21 -1.00
C LYS A 321 14.39 -17.51 -0.64
N GLU A 322 15.72 -17.49 -0.57
CA GLU A 322 16.53 -18.66 -0.15
C GLU A 322 16.20 -19.08 1.30
N LYS A 323 15.77 -18.12 2.13
CA LYS A 323 15.33 -18.33 3.51
C LYS A 323 13.83 -18.66 3.65
N GLY A 324 13.08 -18.70 2.55
CA GLY A 324 11.63 -18.95 2.55
C GLY A 324 10.77 -17.76 3.05
N LEU A 325 11.37 -16.58 3.26
CA LEU A 325 10.66 -15.37 3.68
C LEU A 325 9.84 -14.74 2.55
N VAL A 326 10.21 -15.01 1.31
CA VAL A 326 9.56 -14.55 0.07
C VAL A 326 9.36 -15.76 -0.85
N ASP A 327 8.26 -15.80 -1.58
CA ASP A 327 7.93 -16.93 -2.45
C ASP A 327 8.45 -16.70 -3.89
N GLN A 328 8.29 -15.49 -4.40
CA GLN A 328 8.63 -15.15 -5.79
C GLN A 328 9.44 -13.85 -5.89
N ILE A 329 10.43 -13.83 -6.79
CA ILE A 329 11.16 -12.61 -7.12
C ILE A 329 10.51 -12.03 -8.38
N MET A 330 9.73 -10.97 -8.19
CA MET A 330 9.01 -10.27 -9.25
C MET A 330 8.49 -8.93 -8.70
N THR A 331 8.30 -7.94 -9.57
CA THR A 331 7.69 -6.66 -9.16
C THR A 331 6.17 -6.79 -9.09
N SER A 332 5.52 -5.84 -8.42
CA SER A 332 4.06 -5.74 -8.46
C SER A 332 3.53 -5.51 -9.87
N ASP A 333 4.23 -4.70 -10.68
CA ASP A 333 3.87 -4.48 -12.08
C ASP A 333 3.89 -5.79 -12.86
N GLU A 334 4.97 -6.58 -12.77
CA GLU A 334 5.09 -7.88 -13.43
C GLU A 334 3.97 -8.84 -13.00
N TYR A 335 3.65 -8.87 -11.70
CA TYR A 335 2.55 -9.71 -11.20
C TYR A 335 1.19 -9.25 -11.74
N LEU A 336 0.92 -7.94 -11.74
CA LEU A 336 -0.34 -7.40 -12.26
C LEU A 336 -0.46 -7.56 -13.78
N GLU A 337 0.65 -7.47 -14.53
CA GLU A 337 0.70 -7.78 -15.95
C GLU A 337 0.35 -9.26 -16.21
N SER A 338 0.95 -10.18 -15.45
CA SER A 338 0.66 -11.62 -15.61
C SER A 338 -0.80 -11.96 -15.30
N LEU A 339 -1.43 -11.25 -14.35
CA LEU A 339 -2.86 -11.39 -14.09
C LEU A 339 -3.71 -10.94 -15.27
N HIS A 340 -3.32 -9.86 -15.95
CA HIS A 340 -4.06 -9.35 -17.10
C HIS A 340 -3.89 -10.24 -18.34
N TYR A 341 -2.65 -10.55 -18.71
CA TYR A 341 -2.32 -11.23 -19.96
C TYR A 341 -2.48 -12.75 -19.88
N ASP A 342 -1.97 -13.38 -18.82
CA ASP A 342 -1.94 -14.85 -18.75
C ASP A 342 -3.23 -15.40 -18.15
N LYS A 343 -3.68 -14.82 -17.03
CA LYS A 343 -4.84 -15.31 -16.28
C LYS A 343 -6.17 -14.70 -16.73
N GLN A 344 -6.13 -13.68 -17.60
CA GLN A 344 -7.31 -12.96 -18.07
C GLN A 344 -8.21 -12.45 -16.92
N CYS A 345 -7.60 -11.97 -15.85
CA CYS A 345 -8.28 -11.45 -14.67
C CYS A 345 -8.63 -9.97 -14.83
N ASP A 346 -9.80 -9.58 -14.34
CA ASP A 346 -10.14 -8.17 -14.16
C ASP A 346 -9.52 -7.66 -12.84
N ILE A 347 -8.65 -6.67 -12.95
CA ILE A 347 -7.96 -6.05 -11.82
C ILE A 347 -8.78 -4.82 -11.41
N ILE A 348 -9.33 -4.86 -10.21
CA ILE A 348 -10.16 -3.79 -9.65
C ILE A 348 -9.42 -3.15 -8.49
N GLN A 349 -8.98 -1.91 -8.69
CA GLN A 349 -8.32 -1.15 -7.66
C GLN A 349 -9.37 -0.51 -6.72
N ILE A 350 -9.23 -0.75 -5.42
CA ILE A 350 -10.10 -0.16 -4.39
C ILE A 350 -9.41 1.09 -3.84
N LEU A 351 -9.97 2.25 -4.18
CA LEU A 351 -9.38 3.56 -3.90
C LEU A 351 -10.20 4.31 -2.85
N GLU A 352 -9.54 5.15 -2.07
CA GLU A 352 -10.24 6.25 -1.41
C GLU A 352 -10.65 7.33 -2.42
N LYS A 353 -11.91 7.77 -2.34
CA LYS A 353 -12.44 8.89 -3.12
C LYS A 353 -11.92 10.18 -2.52
N LYS A 354 -10.81 10.70 -3.06
CA LYS A 354 -10.30 12.03 -2.67
C LYS A 354 -11.38 13.10 -2.89
N LYS A 355 -11.72 13.86 -1.84
CA LYS A 355 -12.54 15.06 -1.97
C LYS A 355 -11.87 16.00 -2.97
N ARG A 356 -12.61 16.47 -3.98
CA ARG A 356 -12.10 17.56 -4.84
C ARG A 356 -11.94 18.79 -3.96
N SER A 357 -10.71 19.23 -3.73
CA SER A 357 -10.48 20.55 -3.14
C SER A 357 -10.97 21.60 -4.13
N ILE A 358 -12.04 22.31 -3.77
CA ILE A 358 -12.61 23.41 -4.56
C ILE A 358 -11.76 24.70 -4.35
N LEU A 359 -10.67 24.65 -3.57
CA LEU A 359 -9.94 25.81 -3.07
C LEU A 359 -8.71 26.22 -3.91
N SER A 360 -8.78 26.19 -5.25
CA SER A 360 -7.76 26.87 -6.08
C SER A 360 -8.25 27.49 -7.39
N ALA A 361 -9.57 27.52 -7.65
CA ALA A 361 -10.10 28.08 -8.89
C ALA A 361 -10.65 29.52 -8.77
N SER A 362 -10.65 30.15 -7.58
CA SER A 362 -11.36 31.42 -7.35
C SER A 362 -10.53 32.59 -6.80
N LEU A 363 -9.20 32.48 -6.73
CA LEU A 363 -8.31 33.55 -6.26
C LEU A 363 -7.34 34.04 -7.36
N PHE A 364 -7.87 34.38 -8.53
CA PHE A 364 -7.18 35.30 -9.44
C PHE A 364 -8.20 36.25 -10.06
N PRO A 365 -8.18 37.56 -9.72
CA PRO A 365 -8.91 38.57 -10.48
C PRO A 365 -8.38 38.56 -11.92
N SER A 366 -9.28 38.41 -12.87
CA SER A 366 -9.04 38.28 -14.30
C SER A 366 -8.42 39.51 -14.99
N SER A 367 -8.01 40.54 -14.23
CA SER A 367 -7.39 41.77 -14.75
C SER A 367 -5.85 41.72 -14.81
N SER A 368 -5.19 40.75 -14.18
CA SER A 368 -3.71 40.71 -14.10
C SER A 368 -3.04 39.88 -15.23
N LEU A 369 -3.80 39.09 -15.99
CA LEU A 369 -3.26 38.19 -17.02
C LEU A 369 -3.01 38.86 -18.39
N LEU A 370 -3.53 40.07 -18.61
CA LEU A 370 -3.32 40.81 -19.86
C LEU A 370 -1.96 41.51 -19.91
N ASN A 371 -1.42 41.95 -18.76
CA ASN A 371 -0.11 42.63 -18.70
C ASN A 371 1.10 41.68 -18.64
N PHE A 372 0.88 40.41 -18.28
CA PHE A 372 1.98 39.43 -18.23
C PHE A 372 2.34 38.90 -19.64
N LYS A 373 1.36 38.76 -20.53
CA LYS A 373 1.59 38.32 -21.92
C LYS A 373 2.30 39.36 -22.78
N SER A 374 2.08 40.66 -22.56
CA SER A 374 2.81 41.72 -23.27
C SER A 374 4.27 41.78 -22.85
N THR A 375 4.53 41.72 -21.54
CA THR A 375 5.88 41.81 -20.96
C THR A 375 6.77 40.61 -21.36
N ILE A 376 6.21 39.40 -21.46
CA ILE A 376 6.96 38.22 -21.94
C ILE A 376 7.30 38.32 -23.44
N LYS A 377 6.40 38.90 -24.26
CA LYS A 377 6.63 39.02 -25.70
C LYS A 377 7.72 40.06 -26.03
N GLU A 378 7.83 41.12 -25.24
CA GLU A 378 8.91 42.11 -25.34
C GLU A 378 10.25 41.57 -24.79
N GLY A 379 10.24 40.76 -23.74
CA GLY A 379 11.45 40.11 -23.22
C GLY A 379 12.06 39.07 -24.17
N LEU A 380 11.22 38.29 -24.87
CA LEU A 380 11.68 37.27 -25.84
C LEU A 380 12.28 37.88 -27.13
N SER A 381 11.79 39.03 -27.59
CA SER A 381 12.37 39.70 -28.77
C SER A 381 13.72 40.34 -28.47
N ALA A 382 13.91 40.86 -27.25
CA ALA A 382 15.19 41.42 -26.80
C ALA A 382 16.28 40.34 -26.62
N PHE A 383 15.89 39.12 -26.25
CA PHE A 383 16.82 38.00 -26.06
C PHE A 383 17.29 37.38 -27.39
N ALA A 384 16.40 37.30 -28.39
CA ALA A 384 16.74 36.78 -29.72
C ALA A 384 17.74 37.69 -30.46
N THR A 385 17.66 39.01 -30.28
CA THR A 385 18.55 39.98 -30.93
C THR A 385 19.98 39.94 -30.36
N LYS A 386 20.17 39.52 -29.10
CA LYS A 386 21.50 39.45 -28.46
C LYS A 386 22.31 38.20 -28.79
N GLN A 387 21.68 37.10 -29.23
CA GLN A 387 22.41 35.88 -29.58
C GLN A 387 23.01 35.88 -31.01
N GLN A 388 22.58 36.78 -31.90
CA GLN A 388 23.15 36.88 -33.25
C GLN A 388 24.48 37.65 -33.34
N GLN A 389 24.97 38.26 -32.24
CA GLN A 389 26.21 39.05 -32.25
C GLN A 389 27.46 38.34 -31.68
N GLN A 390 27.36 37.09 -31.23
CA GLN A 390 28.54 36.31 -30.79
C GLN A 390 28.90 35.23 -31.81
N LYS A 391 29.74 35.60 -32.79
CA LYS A 391 30.42 34.66 -33.70
C LYS A 391 31.70 34.14 -33.01
N PRO A 392 31.95 32.82 -32.91
CA PRO A 392 33.17 32.30 -32.29
C PRO A 392 34.38 32.45 -33.24
N ARG A 393 35.54 32.85 -32.68
CA ARG A 393 36.85 32.81 -33.36
C ARG A 393 37.37 31.36 -33.42
N PRO A 394 38.09 30.95 -34.48
CA PRO A 394 38.66 29.61 -34.58
C PRO A 394 39.89 29.47 -33.66
N MET A 395 39.94 28.39 -32.89
CA MET A 395 41.11 27.98 -32.11
C MET A 395 42.11 27.23 -33.01
N ALA A 396 43.37 27.67 -32.98
CA ALA A 396 44.49 26.97 -33.59
C ALA A 396 44.85 25.74 -32.76
N ILE A 397 45.13 24.64 -33.45
CA ILE A 397 45.61 23.37 -32.90
C ILE A 397 47.12 23.46 -32.73
N HIS A 398 47.62 23.16 -31.53
CA HIS A 398 48.95 22.59 -31.32
C HIS A 398 48.92 21.63 -30.15
#